data_AF-A0A0R1RLM8-F1
#
_entry.id   AF-A0A0R1RLM8-F1
#
_cell.length_a   1.000
_cell.length_b   1.000
_cell.length_c   1.000
_cell.angle_alpha   90.00
_cell.angle_beta   90.00
_cell.angle_gamma   90.00
#
_symmetry.space_group_name_H-M   'P 1'
#
loop_
_entity.id
_entity.type
_entity.pdbx_description
1 polymer ?
#
loop_
_entity_poly.entity_id
_entity_poly.type
_entity_poly.pdbx_seq_one_letter_code
_entity_poly.pdbx_strand_id
1 'polypeptide(L)'
;MDIGSYDAIQQVYNQNIRLLQYRLPRQIENGVTTIFDDELIKLTIVVSSQLVEKITITTTKSHSVEYQQTFAGFQFGFAEGPNEDKQHSEVIANGILAKYERANDGVLTAILTRTSGKAIE
;
A
#
# COMPACT_ATOMS: atom_id res chain seq x y z
N MET A 1 6.06 7.01 16.23
CA MET A 1 6.78 6.52 15.05
C MET A 1 6.09 7.15 13.86
N ASP A 2 6.73 8.13 13.23
CA ASP A 2 6.13 8.99 12.22
C ASP A 2 6.04 8.23 10.89
N ILE A 3 4.82 7.88 10.46
CA ILE A 3 4.55 7.17 9.21
C ILE A 3 4.51 8.14 8.01
N GLY A 4 4.93 9.40 8.23
CA GLY A 4 4.78 10.49 7.26
C GLY A 4 5.76 10.42 6.11
N SER A 5 7.01 10.02 6.36
CA SER A 5 8.09 10.12 5.38
C SER A 5 8.29 8.83 4.59
N TYR A 6 8.59 8.98 3.29
CA TYR A 6 8.91 7.84 2.43
C TYR A 6 10.04 6.98 3.00
N ASP A 7 11.07 7.59 3.57
CA ASP A 7 12.22 6.91 4.17
C ASP A 7 11.80 5.91 5.26
N ALA A 8 10.94 6.33 6.19
CA ALA A 8 10.46 5.47 7.27
C ALA A 8 9.64 4.29 6.73
N ILE A 9 8.73 4.55 5.79
CA ILE A 9 7.91 3.51 5.16
C ILE A 9 8.79 2.52 4.38
N GLN A 10 9.73 3.04 3.59
CA GLN A 10 10.69 2.25 2.83
C GLN A 10 11.49 1.33 3.75
N GLN A 11 12.00 1.85 4.86
CA GLN A 11 12.78 1.04 5.79
C GLN A 11 11.96 -0.10 6.37
N VAL A 12 10.79 0.20 6.96
CA VAL A 12 9.91 -0.83 7.53
C VAL A 12 9.52 -1.85 6.47
N TYR A 13 9.08 -1.39 5.31
CA TYR A 13 8.70 -2.27 4.21
C TYR A 13 9.83 -3.20 3.78
N ASN A 14 11.03 -2.65 3.52
CA ASN A 14 12.16 -3.44 3.03
C ASN A 14 12.73 -4.41 4.08
N GLN A 15 12.47 -4.15 5.37
CA GLN A 15 12.79 -5.07 6.47
C GLN A 15 11.79 -6.23 6.56
N ASN A 16 10.53 -6.00 6.22
CA ASN A 16 9.48 -7.02 6.28
C ASN A 16 9.39 -7.88 5.02
N ILE A 17 9.67 -7.31 3.84
CA ILE A 17 9.57 -8.06 2.60
C ILE A 17 10.76 -9.00 2.38
N ARG A 18 10.46 -10.24 2.01
CA ARG A 18 11.48 -11.24 1.63
C ARG A 18 11.77 -11.26 0.13
N LEU A 19 10.83 -10.76 -0.68
CA LEU A 19 10.94 -10.71 -2.13
C LEU A 19 11.73 -9.47 -2.56
N LEU A 20 12.99 -9.68 -2.94
CA LEU A 20 13.91 -8.60 -3.33
C LEU A 20 13.40 -7.77 -4.52
N GLN A 21 12.69 -8.40 -5.45
CA GLN A 21 12.12 -7.74 -6.63
C GLN A 21 11.01 -6.72 -6.30
N TYR A 22 10.37 -6.86 -5.15
CA TYR A 22 9.30 -5.96 -4.71
C TYR A 22 9.79 -4.93 -3.68
N ARG A 23 11.10 -4.79 -3.47
CA ARG A 23 11.64 -3.80 -2.54
C ARG A 23 11.41 -2.37 -3.03
N LEU A 24 11.11 -1.49 -2.08
CA LEU A 24 11.02 -0.06 -2.32
C LEU A 24 12.44 0.52 -2.55
N PRO A 25 12.65 1.39 -3.54
CA PRO A 25 13.92 2.05 -3.79
C PRO A 25 14.29 2.96 -2.63
N ARG A 26 15.58 3.23 -2.39
CA ARG A 26 16.01 4.06 -1.25
C ARG A 26 15.44 5.48 -1.29
N GLN A 27 15.20 6.01 -2.48
CA GLN A 27 14.67 7.35 -2.68
C GLN A 27 13.70 7.32 -3.86
N ILE A 28 12.66 8.15 -3.80
CA ILE A 28 11.79 8.47 -4.92
C ILE A 28 11.61 9.97 -5.01
N GLU A 29 11.29 10.43 -6.21
CA GLU A 29 11.02 11.84 -6.47
C GLU A 29 9.64 12.25 -5.96
N ASN A 30 9.45 13.55 -5.73
CA ASN A 30 8.12 14.08 -5.46
C ASN A 30 7.26 13.93 -6.72
N GLY A 31 6.00 13.55 -6.52
CA GLY A 31 5.05 13.23 -7.58
C GLY A 31 4.61 11.77 -7.51
N VAL A 32 4.04 11.29 -8.61
CA VAL A 32 3.54 9.93 -8.76
C VAL A 32 4.66 9.06 -9.32
N THR A 33 5.16 8.11 -8.53
CA THR A 33 6.22 7.19 -8.93
C THR A 33 5.69 5.76 -8.90
N THR A 34 5.76 5.07 -10.04
CA THR A 34 5.50 3.63 -10.10
C THR A 34 6.78 2.88 -9.73
N ILE A 35 6.71 2.07 -8.67
CA ILE A 35 7.86 1.35 -8.13
C ILE A 35 8.08 0.04 -8.89
N PHE A 36 7.00 -0.69 -9.14
CA PHE A 36 6.97 -1.87 -9.99
C PHE A 36 5.59 -1.98 -10.62
N ASP A 37 5.56 -2.51 -11.83
CA ASP A 37 4.36 -2.76 -12.64
C ASP A 37 4.61 -4.05 -13.42
N ASP A 38 4.23 -5.15 -12.80
CA ASP A 38 4.30 -6.49 -13.38
C ASP A 38 2.88 -7.00 -13.65
N GLU A 39 2.74 -8.09 -14.42
CA GLU A 39 1.47 -8.75 -14.72
C GLU A 39 0.70 -9.17 -13.44
N LEU A 40 1.40 -9.36 -12.32
CA LEU A 40 0.85 -9.75 -11.04
C LEU A 40 0.51 -8.56 -10.12
N ILE A 41 1.45 -7.62 -9.95
CA ILE A 41 1.31 -6.49 -9.01
C ILE A 41 1.86 -5.20 -9.63
N LYS A 42 1.08 -4.14 -9.49
CA LYS A 42 1.49 -2.76 -9.71
C LYS A 42 1.49 -1.99 -8.39
N LEU A 43 2.58 -1.32 -8.08
CA LEU A 43 2.69 -0.46 -6.91
C LEU A 43 3.12 0.95 -7.33
N THR A 44 2.30 1.93 -6.96
CA THR A 44 2.53 3.35 -7.25
C THR A 44 2.44 4.14 -5.97
N ILE A 45 3.40 5.04 -5.75
CA ILE A 45 3.48 5.88 -4.56
C ILE A 45 3.44 7.34 -5.00
N VAL A 46 2.65 8.14 -4.30
CA VAL A 46 2.58 9.59 -4.45
C VAL A 46 3.28 10.22 -3.27
N VAL A 47 4.36 10.94 -3.54
CA VAL A 47 5.12 11.67 -2.53
C VAL A 47 5.04 13.16 -2.78
N SER A 48 4.81 13.93 -1.72
CA SER A 48 4.83 15.38 -1.77
C SER A 48 5.64 15.90 -0.58
N SER A 49 6.64 16.73 -0.85
CA SER A 49 7.58 17.22 0.17
C SER A 49 8.18 16.10 1.03
N GLN A 50 8.62 15.00 0.39
CA GLN A 50 9.15 13.79 1.05
C GLN A 50 8.15 13.00 1.91
N LEU A 51 6.89 13.44 1.97
CA LEU A 51 5.82 12.75 2.67
C LEU A 51 5.00 11.89 1.71
N VAL A 52 4.67 10.67 2.13
CA VAL A 52 3.80 9.81 1.34
C VAL A 52 2.35 10.26 1.52
N GLU A 53 1.72 10.70 0.44
CA GLU A 53 0.32 11.12 0.46
C GLU A 53 -0.61 9.96 0.13
N LYS A 54 -0.20 9.12 -0.84
CA LYS A 54 -1.00 8.01 -1.34
C LYS A 54 -0.12 6.86 -1.81
N ILE A 55 -0.50 5.64 -1.50
CA ILE A 55 0.05 4.41 -2.10
C ILE A 55 -1.08 3.68 -2.79
N THR A 56 -0.85 3.20 -4.00
CA THR A 56 -1.82 2.42 -4.78
C THR A 56 -1.17 1.09 -5.14
N ILE A 57 -1.81 0.00 -4.74
CA ILE A 57 -1.38 -1.37 -4.99
C ILE A 57 -2.47 -2.05 -5.77
N THR A 58 -2.19 -2.43 -7.00
CA THR A 58 -3.13 -3.12 -7.88
C THR A 58 -2.62 -4.53 -8.15
N THR A 59 -3.48 -5.53 -8.06
CA THR A 59 -3.12 -6.93 -8.36
C THR A 59 -4.25 -7.66 -9.05
N THR A 60 -3.89 -8.53 -10.00
CA THR A 60 -4.81 -9.50 -10.62
C THR A 60 -4.96 -10.77 -9.76
N LYS A 61 -4.04 -11.00 -8.81
CA LYS A 61 -4.01 -12.19 -7.94
C LYS A 61 -3.90 -11.80 -6.47
N SER A 62 -5.02 -11.37 -5.88
CA SER A 62 -5.11 -11.02 -4.45
C SER A 62 -4.78 -12.17 -3.48
N HIS A 63 -4.81 -13.42 -3.95
CA HIS A 63 -4.46 -14.61 -3.17
C HIS A 63 -3.00 -15.06 -3.36
N SER A 64 -2.22 -14.38 -4.21
CA SER A 64 -0.81 -14.69 -4.39
C SER A 64 0.01 -14.31 -3.15
N VAL A 65 1.02 -15.12 -2.86
CA VAL A 65 1.96 -14.89 -1.74
C VAL A 65 2.68 -13.57 -1.92
N GLU A 66 3.01 -13.19 -3.16
CA GLU A 66 3.65 -11.94 -3.50
C GLU A 66 2.82 -10.72 -3.10
N TYR A 67 1.49 -10.77 -3.33
CA TYR A 67 0.60 -9.69 -2.94
C TYR A 67 0.47 -9.63 -1.42
N GLN A 68 0.26 -10.77 -0.76
CA GLN A 68 0.16 -10.82 0.70
C GLN A 68 1.45 -10.32 1.38
N GLN A 69 2.63 -10.67 0.85
CA GLN A 69 3.90 -10.16 1.38
C GLN A 69 4.12 -8.68 1.08
N THR A 70 3.73 -8.21 -0.10
CA THR A 70 3.78 -6.77 -0.44
C THR A 70 2.89 -5.99 0.51
N PHE A 71 1.67 -6.45 0.72
CA PHE A 71 0.71 -5.78 1.58
C PHE A 71 1.15 -5.82 3.06
N ALA A 72 1.54 -7.00 3.57
CA ALA A 72 2.05 -7.17 4.93
C ALA A 72 3.36 -6.41 5.17
N GLY A 73 4.18 -6.21 4.13
CA GLY A 73 5.44 -5.48 4.19
C GLY A 73 5.27 -4.08 4.78
N PHE A 74 4.17 -3.41 4.43
CA PHE A 74 3.89 -2.07 4.94
C PHE A 74 3.45 -2.02 6.42
N GLN A 75 3.24 -3.16 7.07
CA GLN A 75 2.94 -3.24 8.52
C GLN A 75 1.81 -2.29 9.00
N PHE A 76 0.85 -1.96 8.15
CA PHE A 76 -0.21 -1.00 8.50
C PHE A 76 -1.22 -1.50 9.55
N GLY A 77 -0.98 -2.65 10.18
CA GLY A 77 -1.89 -3.23 11.18
C GLY A 77 -3.20 -3.76 10.57
N PHE A 78 -3.26 -3.94 9.25
CA PHE A 78 -4.40 -4.59 8.59
C PHE A 78 -4.33 -6.09 8.87
N ALA A 79 -5.08 -6.54 9.87
CA ALA A 79 -5.24 -7.95 10.21
C ALA A 79 -6.17 -8.70 9.23
N GLU A 80 -6.94 -7.97 8.43
CA GLU A 80 -7.88 -8.55 7.48
C GLU A 80 -7.64 -7.92 6.11
N GLY A 81 -7.32 -8.78 5.12
CA GLY A 81 -7.33 -8.39 3.72
C GLY A 81 -8.73 -7.95 3.27
N PRO A 82 -8.91 -7.52 2.01
CA PRO A 82 -10.23 -7.18 1.50
C PRO A 82 -11.20 -8.34 1.74
N ASN A 83 -12.32 -8.06 2.43
CA ASN A 83 -13.42 -9.01 2.54
C ASN A 83 -13.92 -9.30 1.12
N GLU A 84 -13.79 -10.55 0.66
CA GLU A 84 -14.03 -10.95 -0.73
C GLU A 84 -15.44 -10.64 -1.25
N ASP A 85 -16.38 -10.40 -0.33
CA ASP A 85 -17.80 -10.14 -0.60
C ASP A 85 -18.11 -8.66 -0.93
N LYS A 86 -17.16 -7.73 -0.73
CA LYS A 86 -17.41 -6.30 -0.94
C LYS A 86 -16.60 -5.72 -2.09
N GLN A 87 -17.29 -5.25 -3.13
CA GLN A 87 -16.71 -4.51 -4.28
C GLN A 87 -16.01 -3.20 -3.87
N HIS A 88 -16.37 -2.63 -2.71
CA HIS A 88 -15.75 -1.46 -2.11
C HIS A 88 -15.66 -1.67 -0.59
N SER A 89 -14.46 -1.53 -0.04
CA SER A 89 -14.24 -1.53 1.42
C SER A 89 -13.30 -0.39 1.81
N GLU A 90 -13.62 0.31 2.89
CA GLU A 90 -12.79 1.38 3.44
C GLU A 90 -12.52 1.10 4.90
N VAL A 91 -11.24 1.13 5.29
CA VAL A 91 -10.79 0.86 6.65
C VAL A 91 -9.81 1.94 7.05
N ILE A 92 -10.06 2.58 8.19
CA ILE A 92 -9.11 3.53 8.78
C ILE A 92 -8.37 2.80 9.91
N ALA A 93 -7.06 2.64 9.76
CA ALA A 93 -6.21 2.04 10.79
C ALA A 93 -4.99 2.96 11.01
N ASN A 94 -4.69 3.27 12.27
CA ASN A 94 -3.50 4.06 12.65
C ASN A 94 -3.35 5.40 11.86
N GLY A 95 -4.45 6.08 11.53
CA GLY A 95 -4.43 7.34 10.77
C GLY A 95 -4.22 7.18 9.26
N ILE A 96 -4.40 5.96 8.73
CA ILE A 96 -4.30 5.66 7.31
C ILE A 96 -5.65 5.11 6.84
N LEU A 97 -6.23 5.75 5.82
CA LEU A 97 -7.41 5.27 5.13
C LEU A 97 -6.97 4.29 4.04
N ALA A 98 -7.22 2.99 4.25
CA ALA A 98 -7.13 1.99 3.20
C ALA A 98 -8.50 1.83 2.52
N LYS A 99 -8.54 2.14 1.24
CA LYS A 99 -9.67 1.90 0.36
C LYS A 99 -9.34 0.73 -0.55
N TYR A 100 -10.19 -0.28 -0.60
CA TYR A 100 -10.08 -1.43 -1.47
C TYR A 100 -11.21 -1.37 -2.49
N GLU A 101 -10.84 -1.42 -3.76
CA GLU A 101 -11.75 -1.42 -4.89
C GLU A 101 -11.47 -2.68 -5.71
N ARG A 102 -12.50 -3.52 -5.91
CA ARG A 102 -12.39 -4.68 -6.79
C ARG A 102 -13.02 -4.33 -8.12
N ALA A 103 -12.24 -4.37 -9.20
CA ALA A 103 -12.76 -4.25 -10.54
C ALA A 103 -13.48 -5.54 -10.95
N ASN A 104 -14.45 -5.44 -11.87
CA ASN A 104 -15.17 -6.59 -12.43
C ASN A 104 -14.25 -7.62 -13.12
N ASP A 105 -13.06 -7.20 -13.52
CA ASP A 105 -12.04 -8.07 -14.12
C ASP A 105 -11.28 -8.92 -13.07
N GLY A 106 -11.68 -8.85 -11.80
CA GLY A 106 -11.00 -9.55 -10.69
C GLY A 106 -9.78 -8.81 -10.14
N VAL A 107 -9.41 -7.69 -10.75
CA VAL A 107 -8.31 -6.82 -10.28
C VAL A 107 -8.68 -6.15 -8.96
N LEU A 108 -7.87 -6.37 -7.94
CA LEU A 108 -7.98 -5.71 -6.65
C LEU A 108 -7.07 -4.48 -6.63
N THR A 109 -7.61 -3.32 -6.30
CA THR A 109 -6.88 -2.06 -6.11
C THR A 109 -7.00 -1.61 -4.67
N ALA A 110 -5.90 -1.61 -3.93
CA ALA A 110 -5.78 -1.05 -2.59
C ALA A 110 -5.15 0.35 -2.67
N ILE A 111 -5.87 1.36 -2.21
CA ILE A 111 -5.45 2.75 -2.13
C ILE A 111 -5.30 3.11 -0.66
N LEU A 112 -4.08 3.39 -0.26
CA LEU A 112 -3.74 3.82 1.10
C LEU A 112 -3.51 5.31 1.06
N THR A 113 -4.38 6.08 1.70
CA THR A 113 -4.26 7.53 1.78
C THR A 113 -4.05 7.93 3.23
N ARG A 114 -3.11 8.84 3.47
CA ARG A 114 -2.96 9.41 4.81
C ARG A 114 -4.20 10.25 5.12
N THR A 115 -4.91 9.95 6.20
CA THR A 115 -5.93 10.88 6.71
C THR A 115 -5.26 11.82 7.70
N SER A 116 -5.19 13.11 7.38
CA SER A 116 -4.77 14.15 8.33
C SER A 116 -5.78 14.37 9.48
N GLY A 117 -6.88 13.60 9.52
CA GLY A 117 -7.93 13.73 10.52
C GLY A 117 -7.87 12.61 11.55
N LYS A 118 -7.59 13.01 12.80
CA LYS A 118 -7.88 12.34 14.09
C LYS A 118 -8.07 10.81 14.02
N ALA A 119 -7.15 10.09 14.67
CA ALA A 119 -7.48 8.81 15.28
C ALA A 119 -8.83 8.97 16.00
N ILE A 120 -9.84 8.23 15.56
CA ILE A 120 -11.07 8.10 16.32
C ILE A 120 -10.69 7.36 17.61
N GLU A 121 -10.85 8.07 18.72
CA GLU A 121 -10.67 7.61 20.10
C GLU A 121 -11.54 6.40 20.44
#